data_AF-A0A0C2GAZ9-F1
#
_entry.id   AF-A0A0C2GAZ9-F1
#
_cell.length_a   1.000
_cell.length_b   1.000
_cell.length_c   1.000
_cell.angle_alpha   90.00
_cell.angle_beta   90.00
_cell.angle_gamma   90.00
#
_symmetry.space_group_name_H-M   'P 1'
#
loop_
_entity.id
_entity.type
_entity.pdbx_description
1 polymer ?
#
loop_
_entity_poly.entity_id
_entity_poly.type
_entity_poly.pdbx_seq_one_letter_code
_entity_poly.pdbx_strand_id
1 'polypeptide(L)'
;MPPKSVKLNGGAASHVASADDFSYADLDLIFPMDVENSDSFDKVREAVFDTIMDMMPSANKTKINADTLKDVYIGKMVKFSVDSFQITLDPLLDDFNAPDAKVYIESMFGDVHQAMSHLHERLIDTRRPEEIRGGGLLKYCHLLTRGYKAARPSKCRQLER
;
A
#
# COMPACT_ATOMS: atom_id res chain seq x y z
N MET A 1 -21.93 4.89 3.20
CA MET A 1 -21.84 3.78 2.23
C MET A 1 -20.79 2.81 2.75
N PRO A 2 -21.00 1.49 2.67
CA PRO A 2 -19.96 0.54 3.04
C PRO A 2 -18.86 0.48 1.97
N PRO A 3 -17.62 0.11 2.34
CA PRO A 3 -16.58 -0.22 1.38
C PRO A 3 -16.98 -1.42 0.53
N LYS A 4 -16.57 -1.41 -0.74
CA LYS A 4 -16.81 -2.52 -1.69
C LYS A 4 -15.96 -3.75 -1.37
N SER A 5 -14.79 -3.51 -0.78
CA SER A 5 -13.82 -4.52 -0.36
C SER A 5 -12.83 -3.89 0.61
N VAL A 6 -12.00 -4.71 1.24
CA VAL A 6 -10.82 -4.26 1.98
C VAL A 6 -9.58 -4.90 1.36
N LYS A 7 -8.57 -4.09 1.05
CA LYS A 7 -7.33 -4.58 0.46
C LYS A 7 -6.11 -4.22 1.29
N LEU A 8 -5.23 -5.19 1.52
CA LEU A 8 -3.85 -4.94 1.98
C LEU A 8 -3.01 -4.50 0.79
N ASN A 9 -2.17 -3.49 0.95
CA ASN A 9 -1.34 -2.92 -0.12
C ASN A 9 0.14 -2.81 0.29
N GLY A 10 0.99 -2.57 -0.71
CA GLY A 10 2.34 -2.08 -0.48
C GLY A 10 3.30 -3.18 0.00
N GLY A 11 4.22 -2.80 0.87
CA GLY A 11 5.28 -3.71 1.32
C GLY A 11 4.73 -4.92 2.08
N ALA A 12 3.67 -4.75 2.86
CA ALA A 12 3.05 -5.83 3.61
C ALA A 12 2.40 -6.88 2.71
N ALA A 13 1.67 -6.45 1.67
CA ALA A 13 1.13 -7.36 0.66
C ALA A 13 2.25 -8.12 -0.07
N SER A 14 3.37 -7.44 -0.31
CA SER A 14 4.54 -8.03 -0.96
C SER A 14 5.28 -9.02 -0.06
N HIS A 15 5.30 -8.79 1.26
CA HIS A 15 5.79 -9.73 2.24
C HIS A 15 4.98 -11.02 2.24
N VAL A 16 3.65 -10.91 2.27
CA VAL A 16 2.75 -12.08 2.19
C VAL A 16 2.94 -12.85 0.87
N ALA A 17 3.24 -12.14 -0.22
CA ALA A 17 3.47 -12.74 -1.54
C ALA A 17 4.87 -13.34 -1.72
N SER A 18 5.84 -12.97 -0.88
CA SER A 18 7.23 -13.39 -1.02
C SER A 18 7.48 -14.71 -0.31
N ALA A 19 8.33 -15.56 -0.90
CA ALA A 19 8.92 -16.71 -0.20
C ALA A 19 10.12 -16.33 0.70
N ASP A 20 10.62 -15.09 0.57
CA ASP A 20 11.81 -14.57 1.26
C ASP A 20 11.46 -13.48 2.29
N ASP A 21 12.45 -13.04 3.08
CA ASP A 21 12.36 -11.90 3.99
C ASP A 21 12.21 -10.54 3.26
N PHE A 22 11.04 -10.29 2.66
CA PHE A 22 10.67 -8.95 2.21
C PHE A 22 10.13 -8.15 3.39
N SER A 23 10.93 -7.30 4.03
CA SER A 23 10.41 -6.52 5.17
C SER A 23 9.45 -5.41 4.70
N TYR A 24 8.48 -5.07 5.53
CA TYR A 24 7.63 -3.89 5.40
C TYR A 24 7.79 -2.97 6.61
N ALA A 25 7.48 -1.67 6.46
CA ALA A 25 7.59 -0.68 7.53
C ALA A 25 6.21 -0.23 8.05
N ASP A 26 5.19 -0.40 7.22
CA ASP A 26 3.84 0.12 7.35
C ASP A 26 2.81 -0.91 6.89
N LEU A 27 1.58 -0.75 7.38
CA LEU A 27 0.42 -1.49 6.94
C LEU A 27 -0.51 -0.54 6.18
N ASP A 28 -0.55 -0.69 4.86
CA ASP A 28 -1.44 0.08 4.01
C ASP A 28 -2.74 -0.68 3.78
N LEU A 29 -3.86 -0.10 4.21
CA LEU A 29 -5.21 -0.61 3.91
C LEU A 29 -5.90 0.31 2.90
N ILE A 30 -6.53 -0.29 1.90
CA ILE A 30 -7.34 0.39 0.89
C ILE A 30 -8.79 -0.06 1.05
N PHE A 31 -9.69 0.92 1.14
CA PHE A 31 -11.13 0.73 1.18
C PHE A 31 -11.75 1.34 -0.08
N PRO A 32 -11.94 0.56 -1.17
CA PRO A 32 -12.56 1.08 -2.38
C PRO A 32 -14.01 1.49 -2.09
N MET A 33 -14.30 2.77 -2.27
CA MET A 33 -15.60 3.38 -1.96
C MET A 33 -15.98 4.33 -3.09
N ASP A 34 -17.28 4.38 -3.40
CA ASP A 34 -17.82 5.43 -4.26
C ASP A 34 -18.06 6.66 -3.39
N VAL A 35 -17.25 7.69 -3.60
CA VAL A 35 -17.33 8.97 -2.90
C VAL A 35 -17.72 10.01 -3.95
N GLU A 36 -19.01 10.32 -4.03
CA GLU A 36 -19.58 11.14 -5.10
C GLU A 36 -19.49 12.64 -4.80
N ASN A 37 -19.43 13.01 -3.52
CA ASN A 37 -19.48 14.41 -3.08
C ASN A 37 -18.69 14.64 -1.77
N SER A 38 -18.48 15.91 -1.43
CA SER A 38 -17.82 16.33 -0.19
C SER A 38 -18.46 15.74 1.07
N ASP A 39 -19.79 15.68 1.11
CA ASP A 39 -20.52 15.18 2.28
C ASP A 39 -20.26 13.70 2.52
N SER A 40 -20.14 12.91 1.45
CA SER A 40 -19.78 11.49 1.54
C SER A 40 -18.35 11.30 2.03
N PHE A 41 -17.43 12.20 1.66
CA PHE A 41 -16.06 12.20 2.17
C PHE A 41 -16.01 12.58 3.66
N ASP A 42 -16.74 13.62 4.06
CA ASP A 42 -16.83 14.05 5.46
C ASP A 42 -17.36 12.94 6.37
N LYS A 43 -18.38 12.19 5.92
CA LYS A 43 -18.90 11.01 6.63
C LYS A 43 -17.85 9.92 6.81
N VAL A 44 -17.03 9.66 5.79
CA VAL A 44 -15.94 8.67 5.89
C VAL A 44 -14.89 9.16 6.89
N ARG A 45 -14.52 10.45 6.84
CA ARG A 45 -13.57 11.04 7.79
C ARG A 45 -14.07 10.92 9.22
N GLU A 46 -15.33 11.26 9.48
CA GLU A 46 -15.95 11.17 10.81
C GLU A 46 -15.96 9.72 11.31
N ALA A 47 -16.39 8.76 10.49
CA ALA A 47 -16.42 7.35 10.89
C ALA A 47 -15.01 6.80 11.22
N VAL A 48 -13.99 7.18 10.44
CA VAL A 48 -12.59 6.81 10.71
C VAL A 48 -12.11 7.46 12.01
N PHE A 49 -12.41 8.74 12.20
CA PHE A 49 -12.04 9.46 13.41
C PHE A 49 -12.64 8.82 14.67
N ASP A 50 -13.94 8.55 14.65
CA ASP A 50 -14.67 7.94 15.76
C ASP A 50 -14.08 6.57 16.11
N THR A 51 -13.79 5.75 15.09
CA THR A 51 -13.15 4.43 15.29
C THR A 51 -11.78 4.57 15.95
N ILE A 52 -10.96 5.53 15.51
CA ILE A 52 -9.65 5.79 16.14
C ILE A 52 -9.85 6.25 17.60
N MET A 53 -10.79 7.17 17.85
CA MET A 53 -11.09 7.67 19.19
C MET A 53 -11.58 6.56 20.13
N ASP A 54 -12.35 5.60 19.62
CA ASP A 54 -12.82 4.44 20.38
C ASP A 54 -11.67 3.50 20.76
N MET A 55 -10.73 3.27 19.84
CA MET A 55 -9.54 2.45 20.07
C MET A 55 -8.47 3.13 20.94
N MET A 56 -8.48 4.46 21.06
CA MET A 56 -7.49 5.16 21.88
C MET A 56 -7.73 4.97 23.39
N PRO A 57 -6.65 4.85 24.18
CA PRO A 57 -6.74 4.90 25.64
C PRO A 57 -7.39 6.21 26.11
N SER A 58 -8.23 6.13 27.15
CA SER A 58 -9.03 7.25 27.69
C SER A 58 -8.23 8.52 28.03
N ALA A 59 -6.94 8.40 28.36
CA ALA A 59 -6.05 9.52 28.64
C ALA A 59 -5.76 10.44 27.44
N ASN A 60 -5.98 9.98 26.20
CA ASN A 60 -5.60 10.69 24.98
C ASN A 60 -6.79 11.34 24.23
N LYS A 61 -8.04 11.11 24.68
CA LYS A 61 -9.27 11.48 23.94
C LYS A 61 -9.58 12.98 23.93
N THR A 62 -8.99 13.78 24.82
CA THR A 62 -9.32 15.22 24.96
C THR A 62 -8.48 16.16 24.10
N LYS A 63 -7.51 15.65 23.32
CA LYS A 63 -6.50 16.47 22.62
C LYS A 63 -6.56 16.44 21.09
N ILE A 64 -7.47 15.67 20.48
CA ILE A 64 -7.48 15.44 19.03
C ILE A 64 -8.87 15.79 18.47
N ASN A 65 -8.92 16.56 17.37
CA ASN A 65 -10.14 16.94 16.64
C ASN A 65 -10.14 16.23 15.27
N ALA A 66 -11.31 15.93 14.73
CA ALA A 66 -11.51 15.36 13.40
C ALA A 66 -10.89 16.22 12.28
N ASP A 67 -10.75 17.53 12.50
CA ASP A 67 -10.05 18.43 11.58
C ASP A 67 -8.57 18.08 11.39
N THR A 68 -7.92 17.43 12.36
CA THR A 68 -6.52 16.97 12.25
C THR A 68 -6.34 15.87 11.18
N LEU A 69 -7.42 15.17 10.80
CA LEU A 69 -7.39 14.17 9.72
C LEU A 69 -7.57 14.77 8.32
N LYS A 70 -7.97 16.05 8.20
CA LYS A 70 -8.16 16.70 6.88
C LYS A 70 -6.85 16.84 6.09
N ASP A 71 -5.71 16.91 6.78
CA ASP A 71 -4.42 17.24 6.18
C ASP A 71 -3.59 16.03 5.71
N VAL A 72 -4.10 14.80 5.84
CA VAL A 72 -3.40 13.59 5.36
C VAL A 72 -3.78 13.31 3.90
N TYR A 73 -3.64 14.30 3.03
CA TYR A 73 -3.82 14.11 1.59
C TYR A 73 -2.49 13.64 0.98
N ILE A 74 -2.24 12.33 1.02
CA ILE A 74 -1.04 11.75 0.43
C ILE A 74 -1.24 11.65 -1.09
N GLY A 75 -0.61 12.59 -1.79
CA GLY A 75 -0.45 12.56 -3.23
C GLY A 75 0.29 11.30 -3.70
N LYS A 76 -0.08 10.86 -4.91
CA LYS A 76 0.39 9.68 -5.64
C LYS A 76 1.85 9.31 -5.32
N MET A 77 2.07 8.29 -4.48
CA MET A 77 3.40 7.70 -4.28
C MET A 77 3.74 6.79 -5.47
N VAL A 78 5.00 6.83 -5.90
CA VAL A 78 5.49 5.91 -6.92
C VAL A 78 5.55 4.50 -6.35
N LYS A 79 4.96 3.55 -7.09
CA LYS A 79 5.05 2.13 -6.81
C LYS A 79 6.08 1.49 -7.72
N PHE A 80 7.00 0.72 -7.15
CA PHE A 80 7.86 -0.19 -7.90
C PHE A 80 7.15 -1.53 -8.08
N SER A 81 7.64 -2.36 -8.99
CA SER A 81 7.08 -3.69 -9.26
C SER A 81 7.00 -4.55 -7.99
N VAL A 82 8.04 -4.49 -7.17
CA VAL A 82 8.20 -5.33 -5.97
C VAL A 82 7.28 -4.96 -4.81
N ASP A 83 6.72 -3.76 -4.80
CA ASP A 83 5.79 -3.28 -3.76
C ASP A 83 4.40 -2.93 -4.32
N SER A 84 4.11 -3.42 -5.53
CA SER A 84 2.88 -3.07 -6.24
C SER A 84 1.68 -3.96 -5.92
N PHE A 85 1.83 -4.91 -5.01
CA PHE A 85 0.82 -5.92 -4.75
C PHE A 85 -0.32 -5.39 -3.89
N GLN A 86 -1.52 -5.90 -4.18
CA GLN A 86 -2.72 -5.74 -3.38
C GLN A 86 -3.35 -7.10 -3.13
N ILE A 87 -3.76 -7.36 -1.89
CA ILE A 87 -4.44 -8.60 -1.49
C ILE A 87 -5.83 -8.23 -1.01
N THR A 88 -6.86 -8.80 -1.64
CA THR A 88 -8.26 -8.65 -1.18
C THR A 88 -8.49 -9.50 0.06
N LEU A 89 -8.93 -8.86 1.14
CA LEU A 89 -9.08 -9.46 2.46
C LEU A 89 -10.51 -9.94 2.76
N ASP A 90 -11.48 -9.64 1.90
CA ASP A 90 -12.90 -9.95 2.13
C ASP A 90 -13.13 -11.41 2.60
N PRO A 91 -12.50 -12.45 1.98
CA PRO A 91 -12.69 -13.84 2.43
C PRO A 91 -12.23 -14.10 3.87
N LEU A 92 -11.24 -13.34 4.35
CA LEU A 92 -10.72 -13.44 5.72
C LEU A 92 -11.59 -12.66 6.71
N LEU A 93 -12.21 -11.56 6.26
CA LEU A 93 -13.08 -10.75 7.10
C LEU A 93 -14.45 -11.41 7.34
N ASP A 94 -14.92 -12.19 6.36
CA ASP A 94 -16.17 -12.95 6.47
C ASP A 94 -16.06 -14.10 7.47
N ASP A 95 -14.94 -14.81 7.49
CA ASP A 95 -14.62 -15.84 8.49
C ASP A 95 -13.11 -15.93 8.77
N PHE A 96 -12.68 -15.27 9.84
CA PHE A 96 -11.28 -15.26 10.28
C PHE A 96 -10.73 -16.64 10.65
N ASN A 97 -11.60 -17.61 10.94
CA ASN A 97 -11.22 -18.96 11.34
C ASN A 97 -11.34 -19.97 10.20
N ALA A 98 -11.71 -19.54 9.00
CA ALA A 98 -11.84 -20.42 7.86
C ALA A 98 -10.48 -21.09 7.55
N PRO A 99 -10.37 -22.42 7.68
CA PRO A 99 -9.17 -23.12 7.25
C PRO A 99 -9.06 -22.97 5.73
N ASP A 100 -7.91 -22.50 5.26
CA ASP A 100 -7.59 -22.34 3.83
C ASP A 100 -8.39 -21.27 3.07
N ALA A 101 -8.73 -20.15 3.73
CA ALA A 101 -9.30 -18.98 3.06
C ALA A 101 -8.45 -18.55 1.86
N LYS A 102 -9.02 -18.66 0.66
CA LYS A 102 -8.34 -18.29 -0.59
C LYS A 102 -8.42 -16.79 -0.77
N VAL A 103 -7.28 -16.13 -0.67
CA VAL A 103 -7.13 -14.71 -0.98
C VAL A 103 -6.63 -14.51 -2.40
N TYR A 104 -7.01 -13.39 -3.00
CA TYR A 104 -6.59 -13.00 -4.35
C TYR A 104 -5.57 -11.89 -4.28
N ILE A 105 -4.51 -12.02 -5.08
CA ILE A 105 -3.43 -11.03 -5.20
C ILE A 105 -3.45 -10.40 -6.59
N GLU A 106 -3.34 -9.07 -6.63
CA GLU A 106 -3.29 -8.27 -7.84
C GLU A 106 -2.01 -7.43 -7.86
N SER A 107 -1.48 -7.16 -9.05
CA SER A 107 -0.32 -6.29 -9.24
C SER A 107 -0.73 -4.95 -9.84
N MET A 108 -0.50 -3.88 -9.10
CA MET A 108 -0.68 -2.50 -9.60
C MET A 108 0.47 -2.08 -10.54
N PHE A 109 1.49 -2.92 -10.71
CA PHE A 109 2.51 -2.78 -11.74
C PHE A 109 2.02 -3.30 -13.11
N GLY A 110 0.88 -3.99 -13.17
CA GLY A 110 0.28 -4.49 -14.41
C GLY A 110 0.29 -6.01 -14.43
N ASP A 111 1.33 -6.61 -15.01
CA ASP A 111 1.45 -8.06 -15.05
C ASP A 111 1.87 -8.60 -13.66
N VAL A 112 1.02 -9.45 -13.08
CA VAL A 112 1.25 -10.05 -11.76
C VAL A 112 2.38 -11.07 -11.78
N HIS A 113 2.52 -11.87 -12.83
CA HIS A 113 3.57 -12.87 -12.93
C HIS A 113 4.94 -12.19 -13.08
N GLN A 114 5.00 -11.11 -13.87
CA GLN A 114 6.21 -10.30 -13.97
C GLN A 114 6.57 -9.64 -12.64
N ALA A 115 5.60 -9.03 -11.94
CA ALA A 115 5.85 -8.44 -10.64
C ALA A 115 6.32 -9.49 -9.62
N MET A 116 5.76 -10.70 -9.68
CA MET A 116 6.18 -11.82 -8.83
C MET A 116 7.61 -12.26 -9.16
N SER A 117 7.97 -12.42 -10.44
CA SER A 117 9.37 -12.70 -10.84
C SER A 117 10.30 -11.59 -10.34
N HIS A 118 9.94 -10.32 -10.49
CA HIS A 118 10.73 -9.21 -9.96
C HIS A 118 10.88 -9.27 -8.44
N LEU A 119 9.83 -9.66 -7.70
CA LEU A 119 9.88 -9.82 -6.26
C LEU A 119 10.87 -10.92 -5.85
N HIS A 120 10.79 -12.10 -6.49
CA HIS A 120 11.65 -13.26 -6.19
C HIS A 120 13.11 -13.04 -6.63
N GLU A 121 13.33 -12.41 -7.79
CA GLU A 121 14.66 -12.17 -8.34
C GLU A 121 15.31 -10.87 -7.84
N ARG A 122 14.62 -10.17 -6.92
CA ARG A 122 15.03 -8.87 -6.37
C ARG A 122 15.30 -7.82 -7.45
N LEU A 123 14.39 -7.69 -8.39
CA LEU A 123 14.47 -6.75 -9.50
C LEU A 123 13.58 -5.52 -9.28
N ILE A 124 14.15 -4.33 -9.43
CA ILE A 124 13.42 -3.06 -9.32
C ILE A 124 12.98 -2.64 -10.72
N ASP A 125 11.69 -2.44 -10.90
CA ASP A 125 11.15 -1.82 -12.10
C ASP A 125 10.02 -0.84 -11.76
N THR A 126 9.80 0.13 -12.62
CA THR A 126 8.65 1.04 -12.55
C THR A 126 8.16 1.34 -13.97
N ARG A 127 6.84 1.52 -14.11
CA ARG A 127 6.24 1.92 -15.39
C ARG A 127 6.40 3.41 -15.68
N ARG A 128 6.64 4.21 -14.64
CA ARG A 128 6.68 5.68 -14.70
C ARG A 128 7.92 6.20 -13.97
N PRO A 129 9.14 5.90 -14.46
CA PRO A 129 10.38 6.36 -13.85
C PRO A 129 10.45 7.88 -13.69
N GLU A 130 9.87 8.64 -14.61
CA GLU A 130 9.77 10.10 -14.57
C GLU A 130 8.99 10.66 -13.36
N GLU A 131 8.15 9.83 -12.73
CA GLU A 131 7.40 10.21 -11.53
C GLU A 131 8.19 9.97 -10.24
N ILE A 132 9.35 9.29 -10.29
CA ILE A 132 10.18 9.03 -9.10
C ILE A 132 10.74 10.34 -8.55
N ARG A 133 10.12 10.83 -7.49
CA ARG A 133 10.55 12.02 -6.74
C ARG A 133 10.35 11.79 -5.23
N GLY A 134 11.10 12.53 -4.41
CA GLY A 134 10.97 12.48 -2.96
C GLY A 134 11.10 11.07 -2.39
N GLY A 135 10.08 10.60 -1.67
CA GLY A 135 10.05 9.26 -1.05
C GLY A 135 10.27 8.10 -2.01
N GLY A 136 9.92 8.24 -3.30
CA GLY A 136 10.17 7.21 -4.32
C GLY A 136 11.67 6.99 -4.56
N LEU A 137 12.48 8.05 -4.55
CA LEU A 137 13.94 7.95 -4.68
C LEU A 137 14.56 7.31 -3.45
N LEU A 138 14.12 7.71 -2.24
CA LEU A 138 14.58 7.10 -1.00
C LEU A 138 14.25 5.60 -0.96
N LYS A 139 13.07 5.22 -1.43
CA LYS A 139 12.66 3.82 -1.57
C LYS A 139 13.54 3.07 -2.57
N TYR A 140 13.87 3.68 -3.71
CA TYR A 140 14.80 3.10 -4.69
C TYR A 140 16.17 2.83 -4.06
N CYS A 141 16.77 3.83 -3.42
CA CYS A 141 18.06 3.68 -2.72
C CYS A 141 18.00 2.61 -1.64
N HIS A 142 16.93 2.56 -0.86
CA HIS A 142 16.70 1.54 0.17
C HIS A 142 16.57 0.12 -0.40
N LEU A 143 15.94 -0.04 -1.57
CA LEU A 143 15.91 -1.34 -2.26
C LEU A 143 17.32 -1.74 -2.72
N LEU A 144 18.12 -0.81 -3.24
CA LEU A 144 19.51 -1.07 -3.64
C LEU A 144 20.38 -1.52 -2.45
N THR A 145 20.26 -0.90 -1.27
CA THR A 145 21.02 -1.30 -0.07
C THR A 145 20.66 -2.71 0.42
N ARG A 146 19.50 -3.24 0.01
CA ARG A 146 19.04 -4.61 0.29
C ARG A 146 19.36 -5.61 -0.82
N GLY A 147 20.20 -5.21 -1.77
CA GLY A 147 20.69 -6.08 -2.84
C GLY A 147 19.74 -6.22 -4.02
N TYR A 148 18.69 -5.40 -4.11
CA TYR A 148 17.87 -5.34 -5.31
C TYR A 148 18.64 -4.66 -6.45
N LYS A 149 18.29 -5.01 -7.69
CA LYS A 149 18.94 -4.49 -8.90
C LYS A 149 17.90 -3.99 -9.88
N ALA A 150 18.23 -2.96 -10.66
CA ALA A 150 17.34 -2.51 -11.73
C ALA A 150 17.07 -3.65 -12.74
N ALA A 151 15.80 -3.98 -12.97
CA ALA A 151 15.38 -4.95 -13.99
C ALA A 151 15.84 -4.52 -15.40
N ARG A 152 15.91 -3.20 -15.62
CA ARG A 152 16.29 -2.57 -16.89
C ARG A 152 17.33 -1.46 -16.65
N PRO A 153 18.63 -1.80 -16.55
CA PRO A 153 19.68 -0.85 -16.20
C PRO A 153 19.82 0.34 -17.16
N SER A 154 19.47 0.16 -18.43
CA SER A 154 19.46 1.23 -19.43
C SER A 154 18.39 2.29 -19.19
N LYS A 155 17.22 1.91 -18.65
CA LYS A 155 16.12 2.83 -18.31
C LYS A 155 16.31 3.48 -16.93
N CYS A 156 16.92 2.76 -15.98
CA CYS A 156 17.14 3.28 -14.63
C CYS A 156 18.25 4.34 -14.57
N ARG A 157 19.20 4.37 -15.53
CA ARG A 157 20.21 5.45 -15.62
C ARG A 157 19.63 6.86 -15.82
N GLN A 158 18.36 6.97 -16.21
CA GLN A 158 17.67 8.26 -16.26
C GLN A 158 17.27 8.77 -14.86
N LEU A 159 17.25 7.90 -13.84
CA LEU A 159 16.93 8.22 -12.44
C LEU A 159 18.14 8.70 -11.63
N GLU A 160 19.36 8.46 -12.13
CA GLU A 160 20.63 8.76 -11.46
C GLU A 160 21.23 10.12 -11.90
N ARG A 161 20.47 10.93 -12.65
CA ARG A 161 20.92 12.22 -13.20
C ARG A 161 20.35 13.41 -12.45
#